data_AF-A0A662BSU0-F1
#
_entry.id   AF-A0A662BSU0-F1
#
_cell.length_a   1.000
_cell.length_b   1.000
_cell.length_c   1.000
_cell.angle_alpha   90.00
_cell.angle_beta   90.00
_cell.angle_gamma   90.00
#
_symmetry.space_group_name_H-M   'P 1'
#
loop_
_entity.id
_entity.type
_entity.pdbx_description
1 polymer ?
#
loop_
_entity_poly.entity_id
_entity_poly.type
_entity_poly.pdbx_seq_one_letter_code
_entity_poly.pdbx_strand_id
1 'polypeptide(L)' 'HINGWDIYQTDYNKEMGMWSDYSIIEMVHDPWLDVIYIGVFLMLIGVVLLIFTGRINNNELV' A
#
# COMPACT_ATOMS: atom_id res chain seq x y z
N HIS A 1 10.16 7.42 -2.52
CA HIS A 1 10.08 6.20 -1.71
C HIS A 1 11.47 5.59 -1.53
N ILE A 2 12.27 6.16 -0.62
CA ILE A 2 13.44 5.49 -0.05
C ILE A 2 13.04 5.14 1.38
N ASN A 3 13.03 3.85 1.74
CA ASN A 3 12.71 3.39 3.10
C ASN A 3 11.38 3.93 3.68
N GLY A 4 10.29 3.97 2.89
CA GLY A 4 8.99 4.46 3.35
C GLY A 4 8.88 5.99 3.47
N TRP A 5 9.90 6.72 3.06
CA TRP A 5 9.91 8.19 3.03
C TRP A 5 9.59 8.72 1.64
N ASP A 6 8.66 9.66 1.62
CA ASP A 6 8.32 10.45 0.46
C ASP A 6 8.45 11.93 0.71
N ILE A 7 9.00 12.59 -0.30
CA ILE A 7 9.28 14.01 -0.28
C ILE A 7 8.37 14.62 -1.32
N TYR A 8 7.38 15.36 -0.84
CA TYR A 8 6.45 16.10 -1.67
C TYR A 8 6.69 17.60 -1.49
N GLN A 9 6.60 18.35 -2.58
CA GLN A 9 6.53 19.81 -2.49
C GLN A 9 5.08 20.18 -2.22
N THR A 10 4.78 20.68 -1.02
CA THR A 10 3.42 20.98 -0.58
C THR A 10 2.98 22.36 -1.04
N ASP A 11 3.87 23.36 -0.98
CA ASP A 11 3.52 24.72 -1.42
C ASP A 11 4.74 25.53 -1.87
N TYR A 12 4.49 26.69 -2.47
CA TYR A 12 5.48 27.70 -2.85
C TYR A 12 4.83 29.09 -2.88
N ASN A 13 5.61 30.15 -3.06
CA ASN A 13 5.06 31.51 -3.19
C ASN A 13 4.21 31.63 -4.46
N LYS A 14 2.88 31.60 -4.30
CA LYS A 14 1.93 31.64 -5.41
C LYS A 14 1.88 32.98 -6.13
N GLU A 15 2.21 34.09 -5.46
CA GLU A 15 2.19 35.43 -6.08
C GLU A 15 3.33 35.62 -7.08
N MET A 16 4.47 34.97 -6.82
CA MET A 16 5.66 35.04 -7.69
C MET A 16 5.72 33.91 -8.71
N GLY A 17 4.87 32.89 -8.58
CA GLY A 17 4.79 31.78 -9.52
C GLY A 17 6.13 31.06 -9.66
N MET A 18 6.66 31.03 -10.89
CA MET A 18 7.92 30.37 -11.23
C MET A 18 9.17 31.05 -10.65
N TRP A 19 9.05 32.31 -10.20
CA TRP A 19 10.13 33.04 -9.55
C TRP A 19 10.03 33.01 -8.03
N SER A 20 9.38 31.97 -7.47
CA SER A 20 9.21 31.84 -6.03
C SER A 20 10.55 31.76 -5.29
N ASP A 21 10.72 32.63 -4.30
CA ASP A 21 11.92 32.67 -3.45
C ASP A 21 11.95 31.58 -2.37
N TYR A 22 10.82 30.91 -2.13
CA TYR A 22 10.73 29.82 -1.14
C TYR A 22 9.80 28.69 -1.60
N SER A 23 10.07 27.49 -1.10
CA SER A 23 9.22 26.31 -1.26
C SER A 23 9.06 25.60 0.09
N ILE A 24 7.88 25.05 0.30
CA ILE A 24 7.55 24.26 1.48
C ILE A 24 7.59 22.80 1.06
N ILE A 25 8.49 22.05 1.69
CA ILE A 25 8.70 20.63 1.41
C ILE A 25 8.16 19.85 2.61
N GLU A 26 7.34 18.86 2.34
CA GLU A 26 6.80 17.96 3.34
C GLU A 26 7.38 16.57 3.13
N MET A 27 7.84 16.00 4.24
CA MET A 27 8.41 14.68 4.29
C MET A 27 7.43 13.78 5.02
N VAL A 28 6.82 12.86 4.28
CA VAL A 28 5.82 11.92 4.80
C VAL A 28 6.46 10.56 4.92
N HIS A 29 6.31 9.93 6.09
CA HIS A 29 6.73 8.55 6.33
C HIS A 29 5.50 7.67 6.53
N ASP A 30 5.30 6.70 5.64
CA ASP A 30 4.22 5.72 5.76
C ASP A 30 4.77 4.30 5.97
N PRO A 31 4.82 3.80 7.21
CA PRO A 31 5.26 2.43 7.51
C PRO A 31 4.14 1.38 7.39
N TRP A 32 2.89 1.78 7.09
CA TRP A 32 1.74 0.86 7.16
C TRP A 32 1.58 0.01 5.91
N LEU A 33 2.19 0.42 4.80
CA LEU A 33 2.08 -0.27 3.52
C LEU A 33 2.52 -1.75 3.63
N ASP A 34 3.60 -2.02 4.36
CA ASP A 34 4.11 -3.38 4.57
C ASP A 34 3.11 -4.25 5.35
N VAL A 35 2.46 -3.68 6.37
CA VAL A 35 1.44 -4.39 7.18
C VAL A 35 0.21 -4.70 6.34
N ILE A 36 -0.22 -3.76 5.50
CA ILE A 36 -1.36 -3.95 4.60
C ILE A 36 -1.07 -5.06 3.60
N TYR A 37 0.14 -5.09 3.02
CA TYR A 37 0.53 -6.15 2.10
C TYR A 37 0.47 -7.53 2.74
N ILE A 38 0.92 -7.67 4.00
CA ILE A 38 0.78 -8.93 4.74
C ILE A 38 -0.70 -9.35 4.84
N GLY A 39 -1.59 -8.43 5.18
CA GLY A 39 -3.03 -8.71 5.26
C GLY A 39 -3.65 -9.13 3.93
N VAL A 40 -3.28 -8.47 2.83
CA VAL A 40 -3.75 -8.81 1.47
C VAL A 40 -3.28 -10.21 1.08
N PHE A 41 -2.01 -10.54 1.30
CA PHE A 41 -1.49 -11.87 1.02
C PHE A 41 -2.12 -12.95 1.89
N LEU A 42 -2.42 -12.67 3.15
CA LEU A 42 -3.14 -13.60 4.02
C LEU A 42 -4.53 -13.93 3.48
N MET A 43 -5.27 -12.93 2.99
CA MET A 43 -6.57 -13.15 2.35
C MET A 43 -6.46 -13.99 1.07
N LEU A 44 -5.46 -13.71 0.22
CA LEU A 44 -5.20 -14.49 -0.99
C LEU A 44 -4.87 -15.95 -0.66
N ILE A 45 -4.04 -16.18 0.36
CA ILE A 45 -3.74 -17.53 0.86
C ILE A 45 -5.02 -18.22 1.33
N GLY A 46 -5.87 -17.53 2.09
CA GLY A 46 -7.17 -18.05 2.53
C GLY A 46 -8.04 -18.51 1.36
N VAL A 47 -8.14 -17.71 0.29
CA VAL A 47 -8.87 -18.06 -0.93
C VAL A 47 -8.27 -19.31 -1.59
N VAL A 48 -6.95 -19.35 -1.73
CA VAL A 48 -6.24 -20.48 -2.33
C VAL A 48 -6.49 -21.77 -1.52
N LEU A 49 -6.40 -21.72 -0.19
CA LEU A 49 -6.66 -22.86 0.69
C LEU A 49 -8.10 -23.36 0.55
N LEU A 50 -9.09 -22.46 0.51
CA LEU A 50 -10.50 -22.83 0.33
C LEU A 50 -10.73 -23.55 -1.00
N ILE A 51 -10.07 -23.12 -2.08
CA ILE A 51 -10.16 -23.77 -3.40
C ILE A 51 -9.61 -25.20 -3.34
N PHE A 52 -8.49 -25.42 -2.65
CA PHE A 52 -7.88 -26.75 -2.54
C PHE A 52 -8.64 -27.69 -1.60
N THR A 53 -9.07 -27.21 -0.44
CA THR A 53 -9.79 -28.03 0.57
C THR A 53 -11.23 -28.32 0.15
N GLY A 54 -11.91 -27.39 -0.51
CA GLY A 54 -13.32 -27.54 -0.92
C GLY A 54 -13.58 -28.70 -1.90
N ARG A 55 -12.55 -29.27 -2.52
CA ARG A 55 -12.66 -30.40 -3.45
C ARG A 55 -12.56 -31.79 -2.78
N ILE A 56 -12.08 -31.87 -1.53
CA ILE A 56 -11.70 -33.16 -0.91
C ILE A 56 -12.91 -33.97 -0.39
N ASN A 57 -14.09 -33.37 -0.19
CA ASN A 57 -15.22 -34.05 0.48
C ASN A 57 -16.31 -34.66 -0.43
N ASN A 58 -16.07 -34.80 -1.74
CA ASN A 58 -17.12 -35.25 -2.66
C ASN A 58 -17.16 -36.78 -2.84
N ASN A 59 -16.16 -37.50 -2.32
CA ASN A 59 -15.94 -38.92 -2.60
C ASN A 59 -16.20 -39.86 -1.41
N GLU A 60 -16.78 -39.35 -0.32
CA GLU A 60 -17.10 -40.19 0.85
C GLU A 60 -18.61 -40.48 1.00
N LEU A 61 -19.46 -39.99 0.10
CA LEU A 61 -20.93 -40.13 0.19
C LEU A 61 -21.62 -40.72 -1.07
N VAL A 62 -20.90 -41.42 -1.96
CA VAL A 62 -21.50 -42.24 -3.03
C VAL A 62 -20.77 -43.57 -3.17
#